data_AF-A0A1Z4RM30-F1
#
_entry.id   AF-A0A1Z4RM30-F1
#
_cell.length_a   1.000
_cell.length_b   1.000
_cell.length_c   1.000
_cell.angle_alpha   90.00
_cell.angle_beta   90.00
_cell.angle_gamma   90.00
#
_symmetry.space_group_name_H-M   'P 1'
#
loop_
_entity.id
_entity.type
_entity.pdbx_description
1 polymer ?
#
loop_
_entity_poly.entity_id
_entity_poly.type
_entity_poly.pdbx_seq_one_letter_code
_entity_poly.pdbx_strand_id
1 'polypeptide(L)' 'MDNSSNNNIDYDLNSIQEPITNASEPVKQIIQQVLQLEKDKLYLKTPRNINEDILNIIKKVVQ' A
#
# COMPACT_ATOMS: atom_id res chain seq x y z
N MET A 1 15.80 -31.31 -26.07
CA MET A 1 14.70 -30.46 -26.56
C MET A 1 14.11 -29.79 -25.36
N ASP A 2 14.41 -28.51 -25.32
CA ASP A 2 14.29 -27.61 -24.19
C ASP A 2 12.82 -27.25 -23.98
N ASN A 3 12.38 -27.19 -22.71
CA ASN A 3 11.73 -25.95 -22.28
C ASN A 3 11.90 -25.78 -20.77
N SER A 4 12.90 -24.97 -20.42
CA SER A 4 12.96 -24.29 -19.13
C SER A 4 11.78 -23.33 -18.96
N SER A 5 11.50 -23.02 -17.70
CA SER A 5 10.77 -21.84 -17.22
C SER A 5 9.24 -21.95 -17.15
N ASN A 6 8.74 -22.56 -16.08
CA ASN A 6 7.63 -21.96 -15.35
C ASN A 6 8.18 -21.38 -14.06
N ASN A 7 8.60 -20.12 -14.16
CA ASN A 7 9.17 -19.37 -13.05
C ASN A 7 8.15 -19.26 -11.90
N ASN A 8 8.66 -19.35 -10.68
CA ASN A 8 8.01 -19.12 -9.39
C ASN A 8 7.38 -17.70 -9.29
N ILE A 9 6.34 -17.39 -10.07
CA ILE A 9 5.56 -16.14 -10.00
C ILE A 9 4.31 -16.28 -9.14
N ASP A 10 4.10 -17.44 -8.54
CA ASP A 10 3.17 -17.66 -7.43
C ASP A 10 3.89 -17.35 -6.11
N TYR A 11 4.62 -16.22 -6.06
CA TYR A 11 4.91 -15.57 -4.78
C TYR A 11 3.55 -15.22 -4.20
N ASP A 12 3.11 -16.11 -3.31
CA ASP A 12 1.80 -16.20 -2.69
C ASP A 12 1.15 -14.82 -2.59
N LEU A 13 0.19 -14.54 -3.46
CA LEU A 13 -0.55 -13.27 -3.44
C LEU A 13 -1.13 -13.01 -2.04
N ASN A 14 -1.38 -14.08 -1.27
CA ASN A 14 -1.81 -13.99 0.12
C ASN A 14 -0.71 -13.42 1.03
N SER A 15 0.56 -13.75 0.82
CA SER A 15 1.67 -13.20 1.61
C SER A 15 1.92 -11.73 1.30
N ILE A 16 1.70 -11.30 0.05
CA ILE A 16 1.84 -9.88 -0.35
C ILE A 16 0.67 -9.05 0.19
N GLN A 17 -0.54 -9.63 0.22
CA GLN A 17 -1.74 -8.96 0.72
C GLN A 17 -1.94 -9.09 2.23
N GLU A 18 -1.12 -9.89 2.93
CA GLU A 18 -1.13 -10.06 4.39
C GLU A 18 -1.25 -8.72 5.16
N PRO A 19 -0.49 -7.66 4.80
CA PRO A 19 -0.60 -6.35 5.47
C PRO A 19 -1.94 -5.64 5.25
N ILE A 20 -2.74 -6.09 4.29
CA ILE A 20 -4.07 -5.57 3.99
C ILE A 20 -5.14 -6.49 4.58
N THR A 21 -4.98 -7.81 4.48
CA THR A 21 -5.98 -8.79 4.92
C THR A 21 -5.99 -8.96 6.44
N ASN A 22 -4.82 -9.04 7.07
CA ASN A 22 -4.69 -9.35 8.50
C ASN A 22 -4.38 -8.13 9.38
N ALA A 23 -4.12 -6.97 8.78
CA ALA A 23 -3.91 -5.74 9.53
C ALA A 23 -5.10 -5.41 10.46
N SER A 24 -4.77 -4.75 11.57
CA SER A 24 -5.78 -4.17 12.45
C SER A 24 -6.60 -3.12 11.71
N GLU A 25 -7.83 -2.89 12.16
CA GLU A 25 -8.75 -1.94 11.52
C GLU A 25 -8.14 -0.53 11.35
N PRO A 26 -7.42 0.04 12.34
CA PRO A 26 -6.72 1.32 12.17
C PRO A 26 -5.67 1.27 11.05
N VAL A 27 -4.91 0.17 10.96
CA VAL A 27 -3.87 0.02 9.94
C VAL A 27 -4.49 -0.11 8.54
N LYS A 28 -5.58 -0.86 8.40
CA LYS A 28 -6.34 -0.96 7.14
C LYS A 28 -6.83 0.41 6.67
N GLN A 29 -7.37 1.23 7.57
CA GLN A 29 -7.83 2.58 7.26
C GLN A 29 -6.70 3.53 6.86
N ILE A 30 -5.52 3.39 7.48
CA ILE A 30 -4.32 4.14 7.07
C ILE A 30 -3.91 3.73 5.66
N ILE A 31 -3.80 2.42 5.37
CA ILE A 31 -3.42 1.92 4.04
C ILE A 31 -4.38 2.43 2.97
N GLN A 32 -5.69 2.33 3.18
CA GLN A 32 -6.69 2.82 2.22
C GLN A 32 -6.54 4.32 1.93
N GLN A 33 -6.33 5.14 2.96
CA GLN A 33 -6.18 6.59 2.79
C GLN A 33 -4.86 6.96 2.10
N VAL A 34 -3.77 6.23 2.36
CA VAL A 34 -2.49 6.43 1.67
C VAL A 34 -2.61 6.04 0.19
N LEU A 35 -3.28 4.93 -0.13
CA LEU A 35 -3.55 4.54 -1.52
C LEU A 35 -4.42 5.57 -2.25
N GLN A 36 -5.35 6.22 -1.55
CA GLN A 36 -6.11 7.32 -2.13
C GLN A 36 -5.22 8.54 -2.38
N LEU A 37 -4.36 8.90 -1.41
CA LEU A 37 -3.38 9.98 -1.57
C LEU A 37 -2.40 9.70 -2.73
N GLU A 38 -2.08 8.44 -2.98
CA GLU A 38 -1.24 8.04 -4.11
C GLU A 38 -1.87 8.41 -5.44
N LYS A 39 -3.15 8.04 -5.61
CA LYS A 39 -3.96 8.37 -6.79
C LYS A 39 -4.17 9.88 -6.96
N ASP A 40 -4.23 10.62 -5.85
CA ASP A 40 -4.52 12.05 -5.87
C ASP A 40 -3.27 12.91 -6.11
N LYS A 41 -2.11 12.50 -5.56
CA LYS A 41 -0.91 13.34 -5.50
C LYS A 41 0.40 12.63 -5.78
N LEU A 42 0.59 11.36 -5.39
CA LEU A 42 1.91 10.72 -5.52
C LEU A 42 2.27 10.40 -6.98
N TYR A 43 1.29 10.35 -7.90
CA TYR A 43 1.57 10.28 -9.33
C TYR A 43 2.18 11.57 -9.91
N LEU A 44 2.15 12.69 -9.17
CA LEU A 44 2.72 13.96 -9.62
C LEU A 44 4.24 13.89 -9.61
N LYS A 45 4.89 14.50 -10.61
CA LYS A 45 6.37 14.56 -10.72
C LYS A 45 7.05 15.18 -9.49
N THR A 46 6.36 16.06 -8.76
CA THR A 46 6.85 16.66 -7.52
C THR A 46 5.68 16.87 -6.57
N PRO A 47 5.26 15.82 -5.84
CA PRO A 47 4.18 15.90 -4.86
C PRO A 47 4.62 16.82 -3.71
N ARG A 48 3.72 17.66 -3.22
CA ARG A 48 3.99 18.56 -2.08
C ARG A 48 3.27 18.07 -0.84
N ASN A 49 3.87 18.30 0.33
CA ASN A 49 3.28 18.09 1.65
C ASN A 49 2.90 16.63 1.97
N ILE A 50 3.49 15.64 1.29
CA ILE A 50 3.18 14.22 1.49
C ILE A 50 3.37 13.79 2.95
N ASN A 51 4.45 14.25 3.59
CA ASN A 51 4.71 13.92 4.99
C ASN A 51 3.59 14.44 5.91
N GLU A 52 3.12 15.67 5.69
CA GLU A 52 2.02 16.25 6.47
C GLU A 52 0.69 15.53 6.20
N ASP A 53 0.42 15.19 4.94
CA ASP A 53 -0.78 14.44 4.55
C ASP A 53 -0.80 13.06 5.22
N ILE A 54 0.32 12.31 5.20
CA ILE A 54 0.45 11.00 5.86
C ILE A 54 0.32 11.15 7.39
N LEU A 55 0.99 12.14 7.99
CA LEU A 55 0.91 12.37 9.43
C LEU A 55 -0.52 12.69 9.88
N ASN A 56 -1.25 13.48 9.09
CA ASN A 56 -2.65 13.80 9.36
C ASN A 56 -3.56 12.56 9.24
N ILE A 57 -3.32 11.69 8.26
CA ILE A 57 -4.03 10.40 8.14
C ILE A 57 -3.83 9.57 9.41
N ILE A 58 -2.59 9.39 9.86
CA ILE A 58 -2.29 8.58 11.06
C ILE A 58 -2.95 9.18 12.30
N LYS A 59 -2.79 10.49 12.53
CA LYS A 59 -3.40 11.18 13.67
C LYS A 59 -4.93 11.05 13.70
N LYS A 60 -5.58 11.10 12.53
CA LYS A 60 -7.04 10.97 12.43
C LYS A 60 -7.53 9.57 12.77
N VAL A 61 -6.77 8.54 12.39
CA VAL A 61 -7.18 7.15 12.58
C VAL A 61 -6.86 6.62 13.98
N VAL A 62 -5.78 7.11 14.60
CA VAL A 62 -5.27 6.61 15.89
C VAL A 62 -5.80 7.39 17.11
N GLN A 63 -6.66 8.41 16.90
CA GLN A 63 -7.17 9.35 17.92
C GLN A 63 -7.38 8.76 19.33
#